data_AF-A0A954HXN5-F1
#
_entry.id   AF-A0A954HXN5-F1
#
_cell.length_a   1.000
_cell.length_b   1.000
_cell.length_c   1.000
_cell.angle_alpha   90.00
_cell.angle_beta   90.00
_cell.angle_gamma   90.00
#
_symmetry.space_group_name_H-M   'P 1'
#
loop_
_entity.id
_entity.type
_entity.pdbx_description
1 polymer ?
#
loop_
_entity_poly.entity_id
_entity_poly.type
_entity_poly.pdbx_seq_one_letter_code
_entity_poly.pdbx_strand_id
1 'polypeptide(L)'
;LKLESGIAPYKPRTDVLVTATAFSPSGRGQQHWDAAVHFGEISKSFTVTGPRVFSKSIGGYRLEKPQEATSVPIRYELTYGGVSPTKDAWERSDLIAANPAGVGYYPQPTGATLPAPQVLPHGRLQFHFGERLDVVGLGPIPGHWAPRCERVGTFDALWERTRWPDLPEDFSFAFYNTASAGLTLPGFATGREVVRLVNLTPEHNTVFQLPGFELATLLRFEDGNMVPGPIHLDTVHIDAEQTRVYLTWRGVFPVNLPLRVLEVRGKDAFADRHSRSAQPELSEVL
;
A
#
# COMPACT_ATOMS: atom_id res chain seq x y z
N LEU A 1 8.28 6.41 -0.52
CA LEU A 1 7.88 5.53 -1.67
C LEU A 1 6.45 5.84 -2.12
N LYS A 2 6.22 6.28 -3.36
CA LYS A 2 4.88 6.72 -3.83
C LYS A 2 4.20 5.76 -4.82
N LEU A 3 4.97 5.05 -5.65
CA LEU A 3 4.48 4.06 -6.61
C LEU A 3 5.46 2.88 -6.70
N GLU A 4 4.94 1.67 -6.87
CA GLU A 4 5.72 0.48 -7.25
C GLU A 4 5.80 0.38 -8.78
N SER A 5 6.76 -0.38 -9.30
CA SER A 5 7.07 -0.48 -10.74
C SER A 5 5.98 -1.10 -11.62
N GLY A 6 4.80 -1.44 -11.10
CA GLY A 6 3.68 -2.02 -11.87
C GLY A 6 3.93 -3.45 -12.40
N ILE A 7 5.17 -3.91 -12.43
CA ILE A 7 5.58 -5.25 -12.87
C ILE A 7 5.25 -6.26 -11.76
N ALA A 8 4.07 -6.88 -11.89
CA ALA A 8 3.65 -8.02 -11.10
C ALA A 8 3.06 -9.06 -12.06
N PRO A 9 3.65 -10.26 -12.20
CA PRO A 9 3.12 -11.30 -13.09
C PRO A 9 1.70 -11.74 -12.71
N TYR A 10 1.38 -11.73 -11.42
CA TYR A 10 0.11 -12.19 -10.89
C TYR A 10 -0.18 -11.55 -9.54
N LYS A 11 -1.44 -11.26 -9.23
CA LYS A 11 -1.88 -10.95 -7.86
C LYS A 11 -3.10 -11.81 -7.50
N PRO A 12 -3.08 -12.53 -6.36
CA PRO A 12 -4.20 -13.37 -5.97
C PRO A 12 -5.43 -12.59 -5.48
N ARG A 13 -5.28 -11.31 -5.10
CA ARG A 13 -6.33 -10.47 -4.51
C ARG A 13 -6.11 -9.00 -4.84
N THR A 14 -7.13 -8.16 -4.66
CA THR A 14 -7.01 -6.72 -4.90
C THR A 14 -6.24 -5.99 -3.81
N ASP A 15 -5.26 -5.21 -4.22
CA ASP A 15 -4.62 -4.19 -3.39
C ASP A 15 -5.38 -2.87 -3.47
N VAL A 16 -5.66 -2.26 -2.31
CA VAL A 16 -6.10 -0.87 -2.19
C VAL A 16 -4.91 -0.04 -1.74
N LEU A 17 -4.40 0.80 -2.63
CA LEU A 17 -3.29 1.70 -2.36
C LEU A 17 -3.83 3.12 -2.24
N VAL A 18 -3.38 3.88 -1.24
CA VAL A 18 -3.77 5.28 -1.10
C VAL A 18 -2.53 6.16 -0.97
N THR A 19 -2.46 7.19 -1.82
CA THR A 19 -1.55 8.33 -1.66
C THR A 19 -2.37 9.49 -1.16
N ALA A 20 -2.09 9.93 0.07
CA ALA A 20 -2.86 10.97 0.73
C ALA A 20 -2.02 11.80 1.69
N THR A 21 -2.54 12.99 1.96
CA THR A 21 -2.15 13.83 3.08
C THR A 21 -3.33 13.89 4.04
N ALA A 22 -3.08 13.70 5.34
CA ALA A 22 -4.12 13.87 6.34
C ALA A 22 -4.24 15.34 6.73
N PHE A 23 -5.47 15.82 6.90
CA PHE A 23 -5.78 17.22 7.22
C PHE A 23 -6.51 17.32 8.55
N SER A 24 -6.15 18.32 9.35
CA SER A 24 -6.82 18.65 10.61
C SER A 24 -8.32 18.90 10.37
N PRO A 25 -9.24 18.22 11.09
CA PRO A 25 -10.69 18.33 10.87
C PRO A 25 -11.27 19.74 11.02
N SER A 26 -10.59 20.61 11.77
CA SER A 26 -11.05 21.98 12.03
C SER A 26 -10.52 23.00 11.02
N GLY A 27 -9.65 22.57 10.08
CA GLY A 27 -8.90 23.48 9.20
C GLY A 27 -7.86 24.36 9.92
N ARG A 28 -7.68 24.17 11.24
CA ARG A 28 -6.71 24.90 12.08
C ARG A 28 -5.65 23.96 12.63
N GLY A 29 -4.56 24.51 13.15
CA GLY A 29 -3.50 23.74 13.81
C GLY A 29 -4.07 22.87 14.93
N GLN A 30 -3.77 21.57 14.90
CA GLN A 30 -4.09 20.61 15.97
C GLN A 30 -2.86 19.76 16.26
N GLN A 31 -2.71 19.33 17.52
CA GLN A 31 -1.61 18.44 17.91
C GLN A 31 -1.77 17.04 17.32
N HIS A 32 -3.02 16.58 17.17
CA HIS A 32 -3.34 15.28 16.61
C HIS A 32 -4.80 15.20 16.15
N TRP A 33 -5.09 14.24 15.28
CA TRP A 33 -6.43 13.87 14.84
C TRP A 33 -6.42 12.45 14.25
N ASP A 34 -7.60 11.86 14.09
CA ASP A 34 -7.74 10.57 13.41
C ASP A 34 -8.02 10.74 11.92
N ALA A 35 -7.56 9.78 11.13
CA ALA A 35 -7.87 9.67 9.71
C ALA A 35 -8.18 8.21 9.35
N ALA A 36 -8.93 8.00 8.27
CA ALA A 36 -9.31 6.66 7.84
C ALA A 36 -9.58 6.56 6.34
N VAL A 37 -9.36 5.37 5.81
CA VAL A 37 -9.88 4.93 4.50
C VAL A 37 -10.87 3.80 4.71
N HIS A 38 -12.01 3.87 4.04
CA HIS A 38 -12.95 2.78 3.87
C HIS A 38 -13.08 2.48 2.39
N PHE A 39 -13.01 1.21 2.03
CA PHE A 39 -13.13 0.73 0.66
C PHE A 39 -14.00 -0.53 0.66
N GLY A 40 -15.26 -0.40 0.24
CA GLY A 40 -16.23 -1.50 0.34
C GLY A 40 -16.32 -2.02 1.78
N GLU A 41 -15.91 -3.28 1.97
CA GLU A 41 -15.96 -3.98 3.27
C GLU A 41 -14.71 -3.79 4.13
N ILE A 42 -13.61 -3.27 3.58
CA ILE A 42 -12.37 -3.07 4.34
C ILE A 42 -12.24 -1.63 4.83
N SER A 43 -11.60 -1.45 5.97
CA SER A 43 -11.30 -0.13 6.51
C SER A 43 -9.99 -0.12 7.28
N LYS A 44 -9.29 1.01 7.23
CA LYS A 44 -8.09 1.25 8.01
C LYS A 44 -8.14 2.64 8.62
N SER A 45 -8.12 2.70 9.95
CA SER A 45 -8.02 3.94 10.73
C SER A 45 -6.65 4.06 11.38
N PHE A 46 -6.23 5.28 11.63
CA PHE A 46 -4.98 5.60 12.28
C PHE A 46 -5.01 6.99 12.89
N THR A 47 -4.05 7.27 13.76
CA THR A 47 -3.91 8.58 14.40
C THR A 47 -2.71 9.31 13.82
N VAL A 48 -2.89 10.59 13.54
CA VAL A 48 -1.87 11.49 13.02
C VAL A 48 -1.55 12.53 14.08
N THR A 49 -0.28 12.87 14.24
CA THR A 49 0.19 13.98 15.07
C THR A 49 1.00 14.96 14.25
N GLY A 50 1.06 16.22 14.68
CA GLY A 50 2.11 17.12 14.18
C GLY A 50 3.52 16.66 14.61
N PRO A 51 4.57 17.39 14.19
CA PRO A 51 5.95 17.03 14.48
C PRO A 51 6.20 16.87 15.98
N ARG A 52 6.92 15.81 16.35
CA ARG A 52 7.29 15.55 17.74
C ARG A 52 8.57 14.77 17.85
N VAL A 53 9.17 14.87 19.03
CA VAL A 53 10.48 14.29 19.33
C VAL A 53 10.44 13.56 20.66
N PHE A 54 11.39 12.65 20.83
CA PHE A 54 11.87 12.23 22.12
C PHE A 54 12.95 13.21 22.61
N SER A 55 12.85 13.70 23.84
CA SER A 55 13.84 14.56 24.47
C SER A 55 14.62 13.80 25.54
N LYS A 56 15.90 14.11 25.71
CA LYS A 56 16.72 13.51 26.76
C LYS A 56 16.22 13.97 28.15
N SER A 57 16.04 13.00 29.04
CA SER A 57 15.48 13.14 30.38
C SER A 57 16.36 12.40 31.40
N ILE A 58 16.15 12.65 32.69
CA ILE A 58 16.67 11.79 33.76
C ILE A 58 16.10 10.38 33.52
N GLY A 59 16.97 9.39 33.38
CA GLY A 59 16.58 7.99 33.16
C GLY A 59 16.32 7.59 31.70
N GLY A 60 16.61 8.43 30.70
CA GLY A 60 16.53 8.04 29.28
C GLY A 60 15.98 9.14 28.38
N TYR A 61 15.03 8.79 27.52
CA TYR A 61 14.31 9.73 26.66
C TYR A 61 12.82 9.71 26.95
N ARG A 62 12.17 10.87 26.81
CA ARG A 62 10.74 11.06 27.02
C ARG A 62 10.09 11.58 25.75
N LEU A 63 8.93 11.04 25.41
CA LEU A 63 8.11 11.54 24.30
C LEU A 63 7.54 12.92 24.65
N GLU A 64 7.78 13.90 23.78
CA GLU A 64 7.24 15.25 23.94
C GLU A 64 5.85 15.39 23.32
N LYS A 65 5.12 16.43 23.76
CA LYS A 65 3.83 16.79 23.17
C LYS A 65 4.01 17.14 21.68
N PRO A 66 3.08 16.74 20.80
CA PRO A 66 3.15 17.14 19.40
C PRO A 66 3.00 18.64 19.22
N GLN A 67 3.75 19.17 18.26
CA GLN A 67 3.50 20.51 17.72
C GLN A 67 2.16 20.52 16.97
N GLU A 68 1.55 21.70 16.85
CA GLU A 68 0.36 21.85 16.03
C GLU A 68 0.70 21.71 14.54
N ALA A 69 -0.14 20.99 13.81
CA ALA A 69 -0.09 20.89 12.37
C ALA A 69 -1.49 21.03 11.78
N THR A 70 -1.58 21.54 10.56
CA THR A 70 -2.82 21.56 9.77
C THR A 70 -2.90 20.37 8.83
N SER A 71 -1.77 19.77 8.46
CA SER A 71 -1.70 18.62 7.58
C SER A 71 -0.42 17.79 7.78
N VAL A 72 -0.49 16.49 7.54
CA VAL A 72 0.66 15.57 7.59
C VAL A 72 0.58 14.56 6.44
N PRO A 73 1.62 14.43 5.60
CA PRO A 73 1.60 13.47 4.49
C PRO A 73 1.67 12.03 5.02
N ILE A 74 0.91 11.11 4.44
CA ILE A 74 0.92 9.71 4.90
C ILE A 74 2.01 8.95 4.17
N ARG A 75 3.16 8.81 4.84
CA ARG A 75 4.41 8.28 4.29
C ARG A 75 5.04 7.32 5.31
N TYR A 76 5.64 6.23 4.85
CA TYR A 76 6.30 5.25 5.74
C TYR A 76 7.43 5.89 6.56
N GLU A 77 8.06 6.90 5.99
CA GLU A 77 9.11 7.74 6.60
C GLU A 77 8.63 8.48 7.86
N LEU A 78 7.32 8.67 8.03
CA LEU A 78 6.70 9.31 9.20
C LEU A 78 6.06 8.31 10.17
N THR A 79 6.23 7.01 9.93
CA THR A 79 5.67 5.92 10.73
C THR A 79 6.77 5.21 11.50
N TYR A 80 6.41 4.36 12.46
CA TYR A 80 7.41 3.63 13.25
C TYR A 80 8.33 2.78 12.36
N GLY A 81 9.62 2.87 12.62
CA GLY A 81 10.63 2.14 11.86
C GLY A 81 12.02 2.76 11.97
N GLY A 82 12.87 2.41 11.02
CA GLY A 82 14.21 2.98 10.88
C GLY A 82 15.32 1.93 10.91
N VAL A 83 16.52 2.41 10.57
CA VAL A 83 17.79 1.66 10.62
C VAL A 83 18.68 2.33 11.65
N SER A 84 19.31 1.53 12.52
CA SER A 84 20.40 1.96 13.38
C SER A 84 21.74 1.55 12.73
N PRO A 85 22.63 2.50 12.43
CA PRO A 85 23.97 2.15 11.97
C PRO A 85 24.69 1.30 13.02
N THR A 86 25.19 0.14 12.63
CA THR A 86 26.15 -0.65 13.42
C THR A 86 27.57 -0.17 13.09
N LYS A 87 28.51 -0.30 14.05
CA LYS A 87 29.93 0.06 13.81
C LYS A 87 30.58 -0.82 12.75
N ASP A 88 30.08 -2.05 12.58
CA ASP A 88 30.52 -3.01 11.57
C ASP A 88 29.50 -3.09 10.44
N ALA A 89 29.86 -2.53 9.28
CA ALA A 89 29.01 -2.50 8.08
C ALA A 89 28.80 -3.87 7.42
N TRP A 90 29.53 -4.91 7.86
CA TRP A 90 29.37 -6.28 7.36
C TRP A 90 28.32 -7.07 8.15
N GLU A 91 28.01 -6.67 9.40
CA GLU A 91 26.92 -7.24 10.18
C GLU A 91 25.58 -6.67 9.70
N ARG A 92 24.52 -7.49 9.71
CA ARG A 92 23.15 -7.05 9.40
C ARG A 92 22.83 -5.84 10.29
N SER A 93 22.58 -4.68 9.69
CA SER A 93 22.20 -3.48 10.44
C SER A 93 21.01 -3.80 11.35
N ASP A 94 21.03 -3.29 12.59
CA ASP A 94 19.87 -3.42 13.47
C ASP A 94 18.77 -2.48 12.96
N LEU A 95 17.65 -3.06 12.50
CA LEU A 95 16.61 -2.32 11.80
C LEU A 95 15.22 -2.90 12.03
N ILE A 96 14.21 -2.04 11.88
CA ILE A 96 12.81 -2.49 11.82
C ILE A 96 12.51 -2.97 10.40
N ALA A 97 12.64 -4.28 10.17
CA ALA A 97 12.53 -4.86 8.83
C ALA A 97 11.18 -4.64 8.15
N ALA A 98 10.12 -4.37 8.94
CA ALA A 98 8.81 -3.99 8.45
C ALA A 98 8.76 -2.58 7.84
N ASN A 99 9.65 -1.68 8.26
CA ASN A 99 9.77 -0.33 7.74
C ASN A 99 11.17 0.27 8.01
N PRO A 100 12.18 -0.09 7.20
CA PRO A 100 13.54 0.44 7.34
C PRO A 100 13.60 1.96 7.09
N ALA A 101 12.67 2.52 6.32
CA ALA A 101 12.64 3.94 6.00
C ALA A 101 11.99 4.80 7.10
N GLY A 102 11.39 4.17 8.12
CA GLY A 102 10.64 4.84 9.18
C GLY A 102 11.50 5.59 10.19
N VAL A 103 10.84 5.98 11.27
CA VAL A 103 11.41 6.79 12.34
C VAL A 103 11.01 6.23 13.70
N GLY A 104 11.73 6.57 14.77
CA GLY A 104 11.38 6.14 16.13
C GLY A 104 12.12 4.90 16.63
N TYR A 105 12.88 4.20 15.78
CA TYR A 105 13.77 3.11 16.21
C TYR A 105 15.19 3.60 16.48
N TYR A 106 15.56 3.64 17.77
CA TYR A 106 16.87 4.12 18.22
C TYR A 106 17.45 3.21 19.31
N PRO A 107 17.96 2.01 18.97
CA PRO A 107 18.57 1.10 19.95
C PRO A 107 19.85 1.69 20.56
N GLN A 108 20.57 2.53 19.82
CA GLN A 108 21.76 3.26 20.28
C GLN A 108 21.55 4.78 20.09
N PRO A 109 20.75 5.42 20.94
CA PRO A 109 20.34 6.80 20.72
C PRO A 109 21.47 7.81 20.95
N THR A 110 21.71 8.69 19.96
CA THR A 110 22.68 9.77 20.03
C THR A 110 22.00 11.14 19.90
N GLY A 111 22.34 12.08 20.80
CA GLY A 111 21.83 13.45 20.76
C GLY A 111 20.91 13.84 21.92
N ALA A 112 20.48 15.09 21.93
CA ALA A 112 19.57 15.62 22.95
C ALA A 112 18.08 15.40 22.58
N THR A 113 17.79 15.31 21.28
CA THR A 113 16.44 15.14 20.72
C THR A 113 16.47 14.15 19.57
N LEU A 114 15.48 13.26 19.51
CA LEU A 114 15.32 12.27 18.45
C LEU A 114 13.93 12.38 17.84
N PRO A 115 13.76 12.40 16.51
CA PRO A 115 12.44 12.41 15.89
C PRO A 115 11.55 11.24 16.34
N ALA A 116 10.24 11.46 16.49
CA ALA A 116 9.29 10.41 16.80
C ALA A 116 8.23 10.29 15.68
N PRO A 117 7.57 9.11 15.53
CA PRO A 117 6.58 8.92 14.47
C PRO A 117 5.39 9.87 14.60
N GLN A 118 4.90 10.32 13.45
CA GLN A 118 3.71 11.19 13.32
C GLN A 118 2.47 10.40 12.91
N VAL A 119 2.63 9.28 12.22
CA VAL A 119 1.52 8.39 11.82
C VAL A 119 1.58 7.12 12.68
N LEU A 120 0.51 6.89 13.43
CA LEU A 120 0.48 5.94 14.55
C LEU A 120 -0.70 4.98 14.42
N PRO A 121 -0.62 3.79 15.04
CA PRO A 121 -1.79 2.96 15.22
C PRO A 121 -2.90 3.75 15.91
N HIS A 122 -4.15 3.47 15.52
CA HIS A 122 -5.30 4.24 16.00
C HIS A 122 -5.36 4.27 17.54
N GLY A 123 -5.50 5.47 18.10
CA GLY A 123 -5.55 5.71 19.55
C GLY A 123 -4.19 5.69 20.27
N ARG A 124 -3.07 5.40 19.59
CA ARG A 124 -1.73 5.28 20.23
C ARG A 124 -0.97 6.60 20.31
N LEU A 125 -1.56 7.61 20.95
CA LEU A 125 -0.92 8.92 21.13
C LEU A 125 0.29 8.89 22.09
N GLN A 126 0.25 8.03 23.09
CA GLN A 126 1.27 7.86 24.13
C GLN A 126 1.94 6.49 24.02
N PHE A 127 3.26 6.45 24.15
CA PHE A 127 4.11 5.25 24.15
C PHE A 127 5.48 5.63 24.71
N HIS A 128 6.23 4.63 25.15
CA HIS A 128 7.54 4.84 25.77
C HIS A 128 8.65 4.83 24.72
N PHE A 129 9.77 5.49 25.05
CA PHE A 129 10.97 5.37 24.24
C PHE A 129 11.46 3.91 24.20
N GLY A 130 11.77 3.40 23.01
CA GLY A 130 12.15 1.99 22.80
C GLY A 130 10.98 1.01 22.65
N GLU A 131 9.73 1.47 22.87
CA GLU A 131 8.55 0.66 22.62
C GLU A 131 8.38 0.38 21.12
N ARG A 132 8.05 -0.86 20.76
CA ARG A 132 7.73 -1.24 19.39
C ARG A 132 6.28 -0.90 19.06
N LEU A 133 6.07 -0.28 17.90
CA LEU A 133 4.75 0.05 17.40
C LEU A 133 4.51 -0.66 16.06
N ASP A 134 3.23 -0.90 15.76
CA ASP A 134 2.85 -1.39 14.43
C ASP A 134 3.10 -0.32 13.36
N VAL A 135 3.58 -0.76 12.20
CA VAL A 135 3.78 0.11 11.03
C VAL A 135 2.43 0.43 10.40
N VAL A 136 2.13 1.71 10.25
CA VAL A 136 0.90 2.18 9.62
C VAL A 136 1.19 2.79 8.25
N GLY A 137 0.95 2.03 7.19
CA GLY A 137 1.02 2.53 5.82
C GLY A 137 -0.35 2.62 5.15
N LEU A 138 -0.42 3.39 4.07
CA LEU A 138 -1.49 3.34 3.06
C LEU A 138 -0.96 3.06 1.64
N GLY A 139 0.31 3.40 1.40
CA GLY A 139 0.98 3.16 0.12
C GLY A 139 1.54 1.73 0.00
N PRO A 140 2.15 1.41 -1.15
CA PRO A 140 2.70 0.09 -1.38
C PRO A 140 3.95 -0.18 -0.51
N ILE A 141 4.09 -1.44 -0.08
CA ILE A 141 5.27 -1.96 0.63
C ILE A 141 6.31 -2.45 -0.40
N PRO A 142 7.59 -2.05 -0.31
CA PRO A 142 8.66 -2.59 -1.14
C PRO A 142 8.93 -4.08 -0.96
N GLY A 143 9.34 -4.76 -2.04
CA GLY A 143 9.57 -6.20 -2.03
C GLY A 143 10.66 -6.67 -1.05
N HIS A 144 11.66 -5.84 -0.78
CA HIS A 144 12.76 -6.15 0.14
C HIS A 144 12.42 -5.89 1.62
N TRP A 145 11.23 -5.39 1.95
CA TRP A 145 10.79 -5.23 3.34
C TRP A 145 10.16 -6.53 3.84
N ALA A 146 10.30 -6.80 5.14
CA ALA A 146 9.87 -8.07 5.75
C ALA A 146 8.46 -8.54 5.34
N PRO A 147 7.39 -7.70 5.32
CA PRO A 147 6.04 -8.15 4.99
C PRO A 147 5.89 -8.77 3.60
N ARG A 148 6.80 -8.47 2.67
CA ARG A 148 6.87 -9.08 1.34
C ARG A 148 8.03 -10.05 1.23
N CYS A 149 9.22 -9.68 1.68
CA CYS A 149 10.41 -10.52 1.59
C CYS A 149 10.19 -11.89 2.24
N GLU A 150 9.46 -11.98 3.34
CA GLU A 150 9.13 -13.27 3.99
C GLU A 150 8.27 -14.21 3.13
N ARG A 151 7.73 -13.74 1.99
CA ARG A 151 6.87 -14.50 1.07
C ARG A 151 7.60 -15.09 -0.13
N VAL A 152 8.90 -14.81 -0.30
CA VAL A 152 9.65 -15.28 -1.47
C VAL A 152 10.03 -16.77 -1.40
N GLY A 153 9.81 -17.42 -0.25
CA GLY A 153 10.17 -18.82 -0.05
C GLY A 153 11.67 -19.03 0.18
N THR A 154 12.10 -20.28 0.10
CA THR A 154 13.44 -20.74 0.47
C THR A 154 14.31 -21.00 -0.75
N PHE A 155 15.42 -20.25 -0.89
CA PHE A 155 16.39 -20.39 -1.98
C PHE A 155 17.67 -21.09 -1.49
N ASP A 156 17.60 -22.38 -1.20
CA ASP A 156 18.72 -23.19 -0.69
C ASP A 156 19.35 -24.10 -1.76
N ALA A 157 20.35 -24.90 -1.36
CA ALA A 157 21.04 -25.83 -2.26
C ALA A 157 20.12 -26.96 -2.82
N LEU A 158 19.01 -27.27 -2.14
CA LEU A 158 18.04 -28.24 -2.65
C LEU A 158 17.24 -27.60 -3.80
N TRP A 159 16.76 -26.37 -3.62
CA TRP A 159 16.13 -25.60 -4.69
C TRP A 159 17.07 -25.45 -5.89
N GLU A 160 18.33 -25.06 -5.66
CA GLU A 160 19.32 -24.87 -6.73
C GLU A 160 19.52 -26.15 -7.58
N ARG A 161 19.54 -27.33 -6.93
CA ARG A 161 19.73 -28.61 -7.63
C ARG A 161 18.50 -29.15 -8.35
N THR A 162 17.29 -28.78 -7.93
CA THR A 162 16.06 -29.50 -8.32
C THR A 162 15.01 -28.64 -9.01
N ARG A 163 15.03 -27.33 -8.78
CA ARG A 163 13.99 -26.40 -9.21
C ARG A 163 14.52 -25.27 -10.06
N TRP A 164 15.78 -24.85 -9.89
CA TRP A 164 16.35 -23.79 -10.70
C TRP A 164 16.09 -24.01 -12.20
N PRO A 165 15.56 -23.02 -12.94
CA PRO A 165 15.34 -21.61 -12.57
C PRO A 165 13.93 -21.26 -12.03
N ASP A 166 13.09 -22.25 -11.74
CA ASP A 166 11.71 -22.04 -11.26
C ASP A 166 11.65 -21.51 -9.82
N LEU A 167 10.50 -20.95 -9.45
CA LEU A 167 10.25 -20.46 -8.09
C LEU A 167 10.33 -21.59 -7.04
N PRO A 168 10.77 -21.28 -5.80
CA PRO A 168 10.68 -22.20 -4.67
C PRO A 168 9.27 -22.77 -4.48
N GLU A 169 9.16 -23.99 -3.94
CA GLU A 169 7.85 -24.61 -3.73
C GLU A 169 7.00 -23.83 -2.72
N ASP A 170 7.65 -23.19 -1.75
CA ASP A 170 7.07 -22.39 -0.68
C ASP A 170 6.93 -20.90 -1.06
N PHE A 171 7.15 -20.53 -2.32
CA PHE A 171 6.89 -19.18 -2.80
C PHE A 171 5.40 -18.84 -2.68
N SER A 172 5.09 -17.77 -1.95
CA SER A 172 3.72 -17.29 -1.82
C SER A 172 3.45 -16.17 -2.82
N PHE A 173 2.50 -16.38 -3.74
CA PHE A 173 2.07 -15.37 -4.70
C PHE A 173 1.51 -14.09 -4.06
N ALA A 174 1.17 -14.11 -2.77
CA ALA A 174 0.88 -12.90 -2.02
C ALA A 174 2.09 -11.95 -1.92
N PHE A 175 3.30 -12.36 -2.30
CA PHE A 175 4.46 -11.49 -2.50
C PHE A 175 4.16 -10.31 -3.44
N TYR A 176 3.34 -10.55 -4.47
CA TYR A 176 2.97 -9.55 -5.46
C TYR A 176 1.87 -8.58 -4.98
N ASN A 177 1.16 -8.92 -3.90
CA ASN A 177 0.31 -7.96 -3.21
C ASN A 177 1.19 -6.97 -2.42
N THR A 178 1.07 -5.69 -2.75
CA THR A 178 1.90 -4.63 -2.19
C THR A 178 1.16 -3.77 -1.18
N ALA A 179 -0.17 -3.90 -1.07
CA ALA A 179 -0.93 -3.11 -0.13
C ALA A 179 -0.49 -3.32 1.32
N SER A 180 -0.58 -2.25 2.10
CA SER A 180 -0.33 -2.33 3.54
C SER A 180 -1.32 -3.27 4.22
N ALA A 181 -0.95 -3.83 5.38
CA ALA A 181 -1.84 -4.68 6.16
C ALA A 181 -3.23 -4.04 6.36
N GLY A 182 -4.29 -4.82 6.13
CA GLY A 182 -5.69 -4.37 6.19
C GLY A 182 -6.22 -3.71 4.91
N LEU A 183 -5.39 -3.51 3.88
CA LEU A 183 -5.79 -2.90 2.59
C LEU A 183 -5.71 -3.87 1.39
N THR A 184 -5.73 -5.16 1.65
CA THR A 184 -5.93 -6.18 0.61
C THR A 184 -7.32 -6.78 0.81
N LEU A 185 -8.15 -6.80 -0.24
CA LEU A 185 -9.46 -7.44 -0.20
C LEU A 185 -9.35 -8.95 -0.01
N PRO A 186 -10.39 -9.63 0.52
CA PRO A 186 -10.41 -11.10 0.56
C PRO A 186 -10.46 -11.74 -0.84
N GLY A 187 -10.91 -11.00 -1.86
CA GLY A 187 -10.97 -11.42 -3.26
C GLY A 187 -10.60 -10.28 -4.21
N PHE A 188 -11.32 -10.18 -5.33
CA PHE A 188 -11.14 -9.12 -6.31
C PHE A 188 -12.23 -8.04 -6.19
N ALA A 189 -11.85 -6.79 -6.42
CA ALA A 189 -12.79 -5.68 -6.51
C ALA A 189 -13.71 -5.84 -7.72
N THR A 190 -14.95 -5.44 -7.53
CA THR A 190 -16.00 -5.38 -8.54
C THR A 190 -15.93 -4.11 -9.38
N GLY A 191 -15.17 -3.10 -8.93
CA GLY A 191 -15.10 -1.79 -9.56
C GLY A 191 -16.31 -0.91 -9.21
N ARG A 192 -17.15 -1.30 -8.24
CA ARG A 192 -18.36 -0.58 -7.79
C ARG A 192 -18.31 -0.20 -6.31
N GLU A 193 -17.18 -0.42 -5.67
CA GLU A 193 -17.02 -0.18 -4.24
C GLU A 193 -17.24 1.29 -3.90
N VAL A 194 -17.89 1.51 -2.77
CA VAL A 194 -17.98 2.83 -2.16
C VAL A 194 -16.68 3.09 -1.41
N VAL A 195 -16.10 4.26 -1.65
CA VAL A 195 -14.88 4.73 -1.01
C VAL A 195 -15.22 5.91 -0.11
N ARG A 196 -14.74 5.87 1.12
CA ARG A 196 -14.79 6.99 2.06
C ARG A 196 -13.40 7.30 2.58
N LEU A 197 -13.00 8.55 2.39
CA LEU A 197 -11.77 9.13 2.89
C LEU A 197 -12.12 10.08 4.03
N VAL A 198 -11.63 9.79 5.23
CA VAL A 198 -11.86 10.59 6.44
C VAL A 198 -10.58 11.34 6.76
N ASN A 199 -10.64 12.66 6.67
CA ASN A 199 -9.54 13.60 6.86
C ASN A 199 -8.35 13.36 5.93
N LEU A 200 -8.55 12.78 4.73
CA LEU A 200 -7.49 12.45 3.76
C LEU A 200 -7.56 13.26 2.46
N THR A 201 -8.44 14.25 2.40
CA THR A 201 -8.51 15.26 1.33
C THR A 201 -8.64 16.65 1.96
N PRO A 202 -8.39 17.74 1.21
CA PRO A 202 -8.61 19.11 1.69
C PRO A 202 -10.04 19.38 2.18
N GLU A 203 -11.03 18.68 1.63
CA GLU A 203 -12.46 18.73 2.01
C GLU A 203 -12.76 17.90 3.27
N HIS A 204 -11.74 17.30 3.86
CA HIS A 204 -11.76 16.39 5.01
C HIS A 204 -12.49 15.07 4.72
N ASN A 205 -13.81 15.10 4.49
CA ASN A 205 -14.62 13.91 4.28
C ASN A 205 -15.05 13.80 2.82
N THR A 206 -14.41 12.89 2.10
CA THR A 206 -14.73 12.62 0.69
C THR A 206 -15.35 11.24 0.55
N VAL A 207 -16.50 11.16 -0.12
CA VAL A 207 -17.20 9.91 -0.44
C VAL A 207 -17.44 9.86 -1.94
N PHE A 208 -17.09 8.74 -2.56
CA PHE A 208 -17.39 8.49 -3.96
C PHE A 208 -17.60 6.99 -4.19
N GLN A 209 -18.12 6.63 -5.36
CA GLN A 209 -18.26 5.25 -5.77
C GLN A 209 -17.38 5.01 -7.00
N LEU A 210 -16.74 3.85 -7.08
CA LEU A 210 -16.05 3.45 -8.31
C LEU A 210 -17.06 3.33 -9.47
N PRO A 211 -16.65 3.66 -10.70
CA PRO A 211 -17.55 3.85 -11.84
C PRO A 211 -18.18 2.57 -12.39
N GLY A 212 -17.76 1.39 -11.92
CA GLY A 212 -18.29 0.10 -12.37
C GLY A 212 -17.79 -0.33 -13.75
N PHE A 213 -16.58 0.10 -14.16
CA PHE A 213 -15.95 -0.39 -15.39
C PHE A 213 -15.81 -1.91 -15.35
N GLU A 214 -16.29 -2.56 -16.41
CA GLU A 214 -16.17 -4.01 -16.58
C GLU A 214 -15.23 -4.30 -17.74
N LEU A 215 -14.19 -5.08 -17.48
CA LEU A 215 -13.28 -5.60 -18.50
C LEU A 215 -13.47 -7.11 -18.60
N ALA A 216 -13.49 -7.60 -19.83
CA ALA A 216 -13.56 -9.01 -20.16
C ALA A 216 -12.50 -9.35 -21.21
N THR A 217 -11.95 -10.56 -21.13
CA THR A 217 -11.01 -11.07 -22.13
C THR A 217 -11.64 -12.25 -22.87
N LEU A 218 -11.36 -12.35 -24.16
CA LEU A 218 -11.74 -13.49 -25.00
C LEU A 218 -10.49 -14.04 -25.66
N LEU A 219 -10.24 -15.33 -25.45
CA LEU A 219 -9.13 -16.07 -26.02
C LEU A 219 -9.62 -16.82 -27.25
N ARG A 220 -8.97 -16.62 -28.39
CA ARG A 220 -9.22 -17.35 -29.63
C ARG A 220 -8.02 -18.22 -29.97
N PHE A 221 -8.22 -19.52 -30.09
CA PHE A 221 -7.18 -20.47 -30.45
C PHE A 221 -7.09 -20.69 -31.96
N GLU A 222 -6.00 -21.30 -32.43
CA GLU A 222 -5.77 -21.58 -33.86
C GLU A 222 -6.83 -22.49 -34.48
N ASP A 223 -7.36 -23.44 -33.72
CA ASP A 223 -8.46 -24.34 -34.12
C ASP A 223 -9.82 -23.63 -34.24
N GLY A 224 -9.88 -22.33 -33.91
CA GLY A 224 -11.08 -21.51 -33.94
C GLY A 224 -11.90 -21.52 -32.65
N ASN A 225 -11.52 -22.31 -31.64
CA ASN A 225 -12.18 -22.31 -30.35
C ASN A 225 -12.04 -20.95 -29.65
N MET A 226 -13.12 -20.51 -29.00
CA MET A 226 -13.16 -19.25 -28.27
C MET A 226 -13.63 -19.48 -26.85
N VAL A 227 -12.86 -18.99 -25.88
CA VAL A 227 -13.20 -19.11 -24.45
C VAL A 227 -12.96 -17.78 -23.73
N PRO A 228 -13.80 -17.41 -22.74
CA PRO A 228 -13.50 -16.28 -21.87
C PRO A 228 -12.17 -16.49 -21.15
N GLY A 229 -11.33 -15.45 -21.09
CA GLY A 229 -10.09 -15.44 -20.33
C GLY A 229 -10.28 -14.86 -18.92
N PRO A 230 -9.34 -15.13 -18.00
CA PRO A 230 -9.34 -14.47 -16.69
C PRO A 230 -8.90 -13.01 -16.84
N ILE A 231 -9.58 -12.11 -16.15
CA ILE A 231 -9.15 -10.73 -15.95
C ILE A 231 -9.78 -10.19 -14.66
N HIS A 232 -8.95 -9.64 -13.77
CA HIS A 232 -9.40 -9.21 -12.45
C HIS A 232 -8.90 -7.81 -12.12
N LEU A 233 -9.75 -6.97 -11.54
CA LEU A 233 -9.36 -5.68 -10.98
C LEU A 233 -8.54 -5.92 -9.71
N ASP A 234 -7.22 -6.01 -9.83
CA ASP A 234 -6.35 -6.45 -8.74
C ASP A 234 -5.60 -5.31 -8.05
N THR A 235 -5.73 -4.09 -8.57
CA THR A 235 -5.16 -2.90 -7.93
C THR A 235 -6.09 -1.72 -8.11
N VAL A 236 -6.46 -1.10 -6.98
CA VAL A 236 -7.12 0.20 -6.93
C VAL A 236 -6.16 1.15 -6.24
N HIS A 237 -5.67 2.15 -6.96
CA HIS A 237 -4.82 3.20 -6.39
C HIS A 237 -5.58 4.52 -6.35
N ILE A 238 -5.86 4.98 -5.13
CA ILE A 238 -6.50 6.26 -4.86
C ILE A 238 -5.39 7.29 -4.61
N ASP A 239 -5.16 8.17 -5.57
CA ASP A 239 -4.32 9.36 -5.38
C ASP A 239 -5.21 10.52 -4.95
N ALA A 240 -5.40 10.64 -3.64
CA ALA A 240 -6.19 11.69 -3.02
C ALA A 240 -5.52 13.07 -3.15
N GLU A 241 -4.19 13.12 -3.30
CA GLU A 241 -3.46 14.39 -3.52
C GLU A 241 -3.77 14.97 -4.91
N GLN A 242 -3.98 14.10 -5.91
CA GLN A 242 -4.30 14.49 -7.29
C GLN A 242 -5.79 14.34 -7.64
N THR A 243 -6.64 13.92 -6.69
CA THR A 243 -8.06 13.62 -6.93
C THR A 243 -8.29 12.61 -8.07
N ARG A 244 -7.45 11.58 -8.14
CA ARG A 244 -7.48 10.55 -9.19
C ARG A 244 -7.58 9.15 -8.60
N VAL A 245 -8.22 8.26 -9.36
CA VAL A 245 -8.27 6.83 -9.05
C VAL A 245 -7.79 6.06 -10.26
N TYR A 246 -6.80 5.20 -10.04
CA TYR A 246 -6.25 4.30 -11.04
C TYR A 246 -6.77 2.90 -10.76
N LEU A 247 -7.29 2.25 -11.79
CA LEU A 247 -7.81 0.90 -11.73
C LEU A 247 -6.97 0.03 -12.66
N THR A 248 -6.38 -1.04 -12.13
CA THR A 248 -5.55 -1.97 -12.91
C THR A 248 -6.19 -3.34 -12.95
N TRP A 249 -6.46 -3.80 -14.16
CA TRP A 249 -6.88 -5.17 -14.41
C TRP A 249 -5.71 -6.00 -14.87
N ARG A 250 -5.65 -7.25 -14.40
CA ARG A 250 -4.60 -8.20 -14.77
C ARG A 250 -5.23 -9.52 -15.20
N GLY A 251 -4.79 -10.01 -16.35
CA GLY A 251 -5.10 -11.35 -16.84
C GLY A 251 -3.81 -12.16 -16.94
N VAL A 252 -3.89 -13.45 -16.61
CA VAL A 252 -2.78 -14.40 -16.76
C VAL A 252 -3.23 -15.46 -17.76
N PHE A 253 -2.47 -15.61 -18.85
CA PHE A 253 -2.84 -16.47 -19.97
C PHE A 253 -1.78 -17.56 -20.18
N PRO A 254 -2.19 -18.77 -20.56
CA PRO A 254 -1.25 -19.85 -20.87
C PRO A 254 -0.48 -19.53 -22.15
N VAL A 255 0.86 -19.57 -22.07
CA VAL A 255 1.75 -19.31 -23.22
C VAL A 255 2.06 -20.56 -24.05
N ASN A 256 1.69 -21.74 -23.56
CA ASN A 256 1.94 -23.04 -24.20
C ASN A 256 0.74 -23.57 -25.01
N LEU A 257 -0.34 -22.81 -25.09
CA LEU A 257 -1.49 -23.12 -25.95
C LEU A 257 -1.38 -22.34 -27.26
N PRO A 258 -1.94 -22.86 -28.38
CA PRO A 258 -1.93 -22.19 -29.67
C PRO A 258 -2.94 -21.02 -29.68
N LEU A 259 -2.69 -20.02 -28.83
CA LEU A 259 -3.48 -18.81 -28.73
C LEU A 259 -3.19 -17.92 -29.94
N ARG A 260 -4.21 -17.67 -30.75
CA ARG A 260 -4.13 -16.86 -31.97
C ARG A 260 -4.43 -15.39 -31.70
N VAL A 261 -5.44 -15.11 -30.88
CA VAL A 261 -5.89 -13.73 -30.57
C VAL A 261 -6.30 -13.63 -29.10
N LEU A 262 -5.83 -12.57 -28.44
CA LEU A 262 -6.38 -12.07 -27.18
C LEU A 262 -7.18 -10.81 -27.48
N GLU A 263 -8.50 -10.84 -27.23
CA GLU A 263 -9.35 -9.66 -27.31
C GLU A 263 -9.66 -9.14 -25.90
N VAL A 264 -9.49 -7.85 -25.67
CA VAL A 264 -9.93 -7.16 -24.45
C VAL A 264 -11.15 -6.30 -24.80
N ARG A 265 -12.22 -6.44 -24.01
CA ARG A 265 -13.45 -5.67 -24.18
C ARG A 265 -13.78 -4.94 -22.89
N GLY A 266 -14.00 -3.63 -22.98
CA GLY A 266 -14.45 -2.80 -21.89
C GLY A 266 -15.90 -2.40 -22.05
N LYS A 267 -16.67 -2.41 -20.97
CA LYS A 267 -17.97 -1.75 -20.87
C LYS A 267 -17.90 -0.66 -19.82
N ASP A 268 -18.29 0.55 -20.23
CA ASP A 268 -18.52 1.66 -19.32
C ASP A 268 -19.94 1.56 -18.76
N ALA A 269 -20.08 1.12 -17.51
CA ALA A 269 -21.38 1.09 -16.84
C ALA A 269 -21.86 2.49 -16.39
N PHE A 270 -20.98 3.49 -16.39
CA PHE A 270 -21.24 4.86 -15.96
C PHE A 270 -21.84 5.72 -17.09
N ALA A 271 -21.36 5.54 -18.32
CA ALA A 271 -21.87 6.23 -19.52
C ALA A 271 -23.35 5.95 -19.81
N ASP A 272 -23.88 4.79 -19.39
CA ASP A 272 -25.29 4.44 -19.55
C ASP A 272 -26.24 5.24 -18.61
N ARG A 273 -25.72 5.97 -17.60
CA ARG A 273 -26.56 6.68 -16.60
C ARG A 273 -26.50 8.21 -16.66
N HIS A 274 -25.40 8.82 -17.10
CA HIS A 274 -25.31 10.29 -17.18
C HIS A 274 -24.49 10.75 -18.40
N SER A 275 -25.06 11.69 -19.16
CA SER A 275 -24.43 12.33 -20.31
C SER A 275 -23.16 13.11 -19.91
N ARG A 276 -22.01 12.65 -20.43
CA ARG A 276 -20.73 13.37 -20.65
C ARG A 276 -20.19 14.25 -19.51
N SER A 277 -19.24 13.73 -18.72
CA SER A 277 -18.22 14.60 -18.09
C SER A 277 -16.87 13.97 -17.71
N ALA A 278 -16.60 12.69 -17.96
CA ALA A 278 -15.25 12.14 -17.82
C ALA A 278 -15.01 11.03 -18.84
N GLN A 279 -14.05 11.20 -19.75
CA GLN A 279 -13.56 10.10 -20.58
C GLN A 279 -12.40 9.44 -19.85
N PRO A 280 -12.45 8.11 -19.58
CA PRO A 280 -11.32 7.41 -19.00
C PRO A 280 -10.16 7.34 -20.01
N GLU A 281 -8.95 7.65 -19.56
CA GLU A 281 -7.73 7.32 -20.31
C GLU A 281 -7.41 5.84 -20.06
N LEU A 282 -7.57 5.01 -21.10
CA LEU A 282 -7.14 3.61 -21.08
C LEU A 282 -5.73 3.52 -21.62
N SER A 283 -4.81 2.95 -20.83
CA SER A 283 -3.46 2.62 -21.27
C SER A 283 -3.24 1.11 -21.15
N GLU A 284 -2.74 0.50 -22.22
CA GLU A 284 -2.25 -0.88 -22.19
C GLU A 284 -0.75 -0.86 -21.86
N VAL A 285 -0.37 -1.64 -20.85
CA VAL A 285 1.03 -1.92 -20.53
C VAL A 285 1.21 -3.43 -20.73
N LEU A 286 1.95 -3.79 -21.79
CA LEU A 286 2.32 -5.17 -22.12
C LEU A 286 3.57 -5.61 -21.35
#